data_AF-A0A9D6QCI2-F1
#
_entry.id   AF-A0A9D6QCI2-F1
#
_cell.length_a   1.000
_cell.length_b   1.000
_cell.length_c   1.000
_cell.angle_alpha   90.00
_cell.angle_beta   90.00
_cell.angle_gamma   90.00
#
_symmetry.space_group_name_H-M   'P 1'
#
loop_
_entity.id
_entity.type
_entity.pdbx_description
1 polymer ?
#
loop_
_entity_poly.entity_id
_entity_poly.type
_entity_poly.pdbx_seq_one_letter_code
_entity_poly.pdbx_strand_id
1 'polypeptide(L)'
;MVEEGFDERQLVEALSGRIRAIEEYPEEHRCLMLGRFHFTPTTSSALHILCDLSDGSVLDIVTAYVPQRPWWVTPTQRGRKK
;
A
#
# COMPACT_ATOMS: atom_id res chain seq x y z
N MET A 1 -12.63 -3.26 -7.03
CA MET A 1 -12.04 -2.76 -8.29
C MET A 1 -10.55 -2.70 -8.06
N VAL A 2 -9.84 -3.72 -8.52
CA VAL A 2 -8.38 -3.78 -8.44
C VAL A 2 -7.88 -2.96 -9.63
N GLU A 3 -7.27 -1.81 -9.38
CA GLU A 3 -6.59 -1.04 -10.43
C GLU A 3 -5.61 -1.96 -11.16
N GLU A 4 -5.64 -1.87 -12.48
CA GLU A 4 -4.96 -2.77 -13.43
C GLU A 4 -3.47 -2.94 -13.08
N GLY A 5 -3.11 -4.01 -12.36
CA GLY A 5 -1.70 -4.31 -12.08
C GLY A 5 -1.39 -5.34 -11.00
N PHE A 6 -2.23 -5.48 -9.95
CA PHE A 6 -1.94 -6.39 -8.83
C PHE A 6 -3.05 -7.40 -8.62
N ASP A 7 -2.77 -8.70 -8.64
CA ASP A 7 -3.80 -9.69 -8.32
C ASP A 7 -4.02 -9.82 -6.80
N GLU A 8 -5.13 -10.46 -6.41
CA GLU A 8 -5.51 -10.66 -5.00
C GLU A 8 -4.39 -11.32 -4.18
N ARG A 9 -3.63 -12.26 -4.77
CA ARG A 9 -2.56 -12.95 -4.05
C ARG A 9 -1.42 -12.00 -3.70
N GLN A 10 -1.11 -11.05 -4.59
CA GLN A 10 -0.08 -10.04 -4.36
C GLN A 10 -0.50 -9.05 -3.27
N LEU A 11 -1.79 -8.69 -3.21
CA LEU A 11 -2.33 -7.87 -2.12
C LEU A 11 -2.28 -8.61 -0.79
N VAL A 12 -2.73 -9.86 -0.75
CA VAL A 12 -2.71 -10.70 0.45
C VAL A 12 -1.27 -10.92 0.92
N GLU A 13 -0.33 -11.17 0.01
CA GLU A 13 1.09 -11.30 0.34
C GLU A 13 1.63 -10.03 1.02
N ALA A 14 1.36 -8.87 0.42
CA ALA A 14 1.81 -7.58 0.96
C ALA A 14 1.24 -7.26 2.34
N LEU A 15 0.01 -7.67 2.61
CA LEU A 15 -0.65 -7.49 3.91
C LEU A 15 -0.24 -8.53 4.95
N SER A 16 0.06 -9.77 4.53
CA SER A 16 0.41 -10.88 5.43
C SER A 16 1.87 -10.88 5.86
N GLY A 17 2.73 -10.21 5.09
CA GLY A 17 4.16 -10.11 5.38
C GLY A 17 4.51 -9.05 6.42
N ARG A 18 5.74 -8.53 6.33
CA ARG A 18 6.17 -7.39 7.16
C ARG A 18 5.53 -6.10 6.63
N ILE A 19 4.42 -5.72 7.23
CA ILE A 19 3.68 -4.50 6.95
C ILE A 19 4.06 -3.37 7.90
N ARG A 20 4.00 -2.13 7.43
CA ARG A 20 4.24 -0.92 8.21
C ARG A 20 3.24 0.17 7.83
N ALA A 21 2.55 0.75 8.82
CA ALA A 21 1.84 2.01 8.62
C ALA A 21 2.86 3.14 8.38
N ILE A 22 2.69 3.89 7.30
CA ILE A 22 3.57 5.00 6.94
C ILE A 22 2.87 6.36 7.00
N GLU A 23 1.54 6.40 6.81
CA GLU A 23 0.71 7.59 7.02
C GLU A 23 -0.65 7.18 7.59
N GLU A 24 -1.23 8.07 8.39
CA GLU A 24 -2.56 7.90 8.99
C GLU A 24 -3.41 9.13 8.64
N TYR A 25 -4.64 8.88 8.20
CA TYR A 25 -5.63 9.89 7.83
C TYR A 25 -6.88 9.68 8.70
N PRO A 26 -6.85 10.14 9.96
CA PRO A 26 -7.89 9.82 10.93
C PRO A 26 -9.25 10.40 10.57
N GLU A 27 -9.30 11.55 9.89
CA GLU A 27 -10.56 12.18 9.46
C GLU A 27 -11.30 11.33 8.43
N GLU A 28 -10.57 10.64 7.56
CA GLU A 28 -11.14 9.72 6.57
C GLU A 28 -11.19 8.26 7.04
N HIS A 29 -10.82 7.96 8.29
CA HIS A 29 -10.65 6.60 8.81
C HIS A 29 -9.73 5.73 7.95
N ARG A 30 -8.66 6.32 7.39
CA ARG A 30 -7.75 5.64 6.46
C ARG A 30 -6.33 5.56 6.98
N CYS A 31 -5.62 4.53 6.53
CA CYS A 31 -4.18 4.43 6.74
C CYS A 31 -3.48 4.00 5.46
N LEU A 32 -2.29 4.55 5.23
CA LEU A 32 -1.41 4.12 4.17
C LEU A 32 -0.42 3.12 4.73
N MET A 33 -0.51 1.89 4.24
CA MET A 33 0.34 0.78 4.62
C MET A 33 1.41 0.54 3.57
N LEU A 34 2.60 0.15 4.01
CA LEU A 34 3.70 -0.32 3.18
C LEU A 34 3.91 -1.82 3.42
N GLY A 35 3.67 -2.61 2.38
CA GLY A 35 3.98 -4.03 2.31
C GLY A 35 5.01 -4.35 1.23
N ARG A 36 5.25 -5.64 1.02
CA ARG A 36 6.07 -6.15 -0.09
C ARG A 36 5.37 -7.32 -0.76
N PHE A 37 5.48 -7.38 -2.08
CA PHE A 37 4.94 -8.48 -2.87
C PHE A 37 5.97 -8.92 -3.91
N HIS A 38 5.76 -10.09 -4.47
CA HIS A 38 6.56 -10.63 -5.56
C HIS A 38 5.87 -10.41 -6.92
N PHE A 39 6.59 -9.77 -7.85
CA PHE A 39 6.21 -9.73 -9.27
C PHE A 39 6.54 -11.07 -9.96
N THR A 40 7.65 -11.67 -9.53
CA THR A 40 8.11 -13.00 -9.95
C THR A 40 8.67 -13.71 -8.72
N PRO A 41 8.89 -15.03 -8.75
CA PRO A 41 9.42 -15.77 -7.60
C PRO A 41 10.74 -15.24 -7.02
N THR A 42 11.50 -14.46 -7.79
CA THR A 42 12.81 -13.91 -7.38
C THR A 42 12.81 -12.39 -7.23
N THR A 43 11.76 -11.70 -7.65
CA THR A 43 11.72 -10.24 -7.70
C THR A 43 10.58 -9.70 -6.87
N SER A 44 10.91 -9.02 -5.77
CA SER A 44 9.93 -8.32 -4.93
C SER A 44 10.03 -6.81 -5.03
N SER A 45 8.90 -6.15 -4.80
CA SER A 45 8.78 -4.70 -4.77
C SER A 45 8.00 -4.23 -3.54
N ALA A 46 8.13 -2.94 -3.23
CA ALA A 46 7.29 -2.27 -2.26
C ALA A 46 5.89 -2.04 -2.83
N LEU A 47 4.86 -2.19 -2.00
CA LEU A 47 3.48 -1.86 -2.34
C LEU A 47 2.90 -0.95 -1.27
N HIS A 48 2.39 0.20 -1.70
CA HIS A 48 1.52 1.02 -0.88
C HIS A 48 0.11 0.54 -1.02
N ILE A 49 -0.59 0.41 0.10
CA ILE A 49 -1.97 -0.02 0.17
C ILE A 49 -2.70 1.01 1.03
N LEU A 50 -3.64 1.72 0.43
CA LEU A 50 -4.52 2.63 1.17
C LEU A 50 -5.71 1.83 1.67
N CYS A 51 -5.84 1.76 2.99
CA CYS A 51 -6.86 1.00 3.66
C CYS A 51 -7.88 1.94 4.30
N ASP A 52 -9.16 1.59 4.22
CA ASP A 52 -10.26 2.19 4.95
C ASP A 52 -10.64 1.27 6.11
N LEU A 53 -10.73 1.83 7.31
CA LEU A 53 -10.97 1.12 8.56
C LEU A 53 -12.31 1.53 9.20
N SER A 54 -13.19 2.19 8.45
CA SER A 54 -14.46 2.73 8.97
C SER A 54 -15.38 1.66 9.57
N ASP A 55 -15.34 0.44 9.03
CA ASP A 55 -16.22 -0.65 9.47
C ASP A 55 -15.75 -1.35 10.77
N GLY A 56 -14.49 -1.18 11.19
CA GLY A 56 -13.94 -1.74 12.42
C GLY A 56 -13.82 -3.28 12.47
N SER A 57 -14.54 -4.00 11.60
CA SER A 57 -14.50 -5.46 11.47
C SER A 57 -13.85 -5.92 10.17
N VAL A 58 -13.86 -5.06 9.14
CA VAL A 58 -13.16 -5.28 7.88
C VAL A 58 -12.17 -4.17 7.57
N LEU A 59 -11.20 -4.52 6.74
CA LEU A 59 -10.26 -3.58 6.13
C LEU A 59 -10.59 -3.52 4.64
N ASP A 60 -11.02 -2.35 4.18
CA ASP A 60 -11.33 -2.12 2.78
C ASP A 60 -10.11 -1.55 2.06
N ILE A 61 -9.68 -2.20 0.97
CA ILE A 61 -8.59 -1.70 0.15
C ILE A 61 -9.15 -0.67 -0.83
N VAL A 62 -8.82 0.60 -0.61
CA VAL A 62 -9.24 1.72 -1.46
C VAL A 62 -8.44 1.73 -2.76
N THR A 63 -7.12 1.59 -2.66
CA THR A 63 -6.19 1.53 -3.80
C THR A 63 -4.88 0.89 -3.37
N ALA A 64 -4.13 0.35 -4.33
CA ALA A 64 -2.78 -0.13 -4.12
C ALA A 64 -1.87 0.30 -5.28
N TYR A 65 -0.65 0.74 -4.96
CA TYR A 65 0.30 1.23 -5.97
C TYR A 65 1.76 1.03 -5.53
N VAL A 66 2.66 0.87 -6.50
CA VAL A 66 4.10 0.90 -6.22
C VAL A 66 4.52 2.36 -5.99
N PRO A 67 5.17 2.72 -4.87
CA PRO A 67 5.60 4.09 -4.62
C PRO A 67 6.65 4.53 -5.65
N GLN A 68 6.41 5.67 -6.30
CA GLN A 68 7.25 6.19 -7.37
C GLN A 68 7.53 7.69 -7.20
N ARG A 69 8.63 8.14 -7.82
CA ARG A 69 8.95 9.57 -7.96
C ARG A 69 7.95 10.26 -8.88
N PRO A 70 7.67 11.57 -8.70
CA PRO A 70 8.28 12.47 -7.72
C PRO A 70 7.63 12.39 -6.35
N TRP A 71 6.47 11.76 -6.21
CA TRP A 71 5.66 11.75 -4.99
C TRP A 71 6.31 11.00 -3.82
N TRP A 72 7.16 10.02 -4.13
CA TRP A 72 7.94 9.24 -3.19
C TRP A 72 9.40 9.19 -3.63
N VAL A 73 10.31 9.62 -2.75
CA VAL A 73 11.77 9.51 -2.98
C VAL A 73 12.25 8.10 -2.63
N THR A 74 11.66 7.53 -1.58
CA THR A 74 11.79 6.13 -1.15
C THR A 74 10.39 5.62 -0.79
N PRO A 75 10.19 4.30 -0.61
CA PRO A 75 8.92 3.75 -0.16
C PRO A 75 8.41 4.27 1.20
N THR A 76 9.22 4.99 1.98
CA THR A 76 8.78 5.56 3.26
C THR A 76 8.94 7.07 3.34
N GLN A 77 9.44 7.71 2.28
CA GLN A 77 9.74 9.14 2.28
C GLN A 77 9.06 9.83 1.11
N ARG A 78 8.12 10.72 1.43
CA ARG A 78 7.47 11.61 0.45
C ARG A 78 8.50 12.47 -0.27
N GLY A 79 8.23 12.74 -1.54
CA GLY A 79 8.88 13.81 -2.26
C GLY A 79 8.43 15.17 -1.77
N ARG A 80 9.31 16.16 -1.90
CA ARG A 80 8.94 17.56 -1.70
C ARG A 80 7.89 17.93 -2.73
N LYS A 81 6.73 18.42 -2.29
CA LYS A 81 5.86 19.25 -3.14
C LYS A 81 6.72 20.44 -3.57
N LYS A 82 6.95 20.59 -4.88
CA LYS A 82 7.48 21.83 -5.44
C LYS A 82 6.38 22.87 -5.46
#